data_AF-A0A672TVB2-F1
#
_entry.id   AF-A0A672TVB2-F1
#
_cell.length_a   1.000
_cell.length_b   1.000
_cell.length_c   1.000
_cell.angle_alpha   90.00
_cell.angle_beta   90.00
_cell.angle_gamma   90.00
#
_symmetry.space_group_name_H-M   'P 1'
#
loop_
_entity.id
_entity.type
_entity.pdbx_description
1 polymer ?
#
loop_
_entity_poly.entity_id
_entity_poly.type
_entity_poly.pdbx_seq_one_letter_code
_entity_poly.pdbx_strand_id
1 'polypeptide(L)'
;MRATDWCLSSAGAALVLATSSDEQHPAENVVDGSSETFWTTTGMFPQEFIIGFPKCVKISKVAIQSYLVRTLRIERSVSEDPVGFEECIEKDLEHTEGQLQKEEFPVSIYSLRQQRFMKWDV
;
A
#
# COMPACT_ATOMS: atom_id res chain seq x y z
N MET A 1 -11.82 -21.20 -1.71
CA MET A 1 -11.44 -20.18 -2.72
C MET A 1 -10.31 -19.36 -2.12
N ARG A 2 -9.16 -19.24 -2.79
CA ARG A 2 -8.03 -18.42 -2.32
C ARG A 2 -8.40 -16.95 -2.55
N ALA A 3 -8.15 -16.07 -1.58
CA ALA A 3 -8.40 -14.64 -1.76
C ALA A 3 -7.45 -14.09 -2.85
N THR A 4 -7.97 -13.26 -3.75
CA THR A 4 -7.17 -12.56 -4.75
C THR A 4 -6.41 -11.43 -4.08
N ASP A 5 -5.10 -11.36 -4.33
CA ASP A 5 -4.32 -10.18 -3.98
C ASP A 5 -4.48 -9.13 -5.08
N TRP A 6 -5.18 -8.04 -4.77
CA TRP A 6 -5.47 -6.97 -5.70
C TRP A 6 -4.32 -5.99 -5.87
N CYS A 7 -3.30 -6.00 -5.00
CA CYS A 7 -2.14 -5.12 -5.10
C CYS A 7 -1.10 -5.63 -6.10
N LEU A 8 -1.23 -6.85 -6.61
CA LEU A 8 -0.32 -7.40 -7.59
C LEU A 8 -0.54 -6.81 -8.99
N SER A 9 0.55 -6.47 -9.66
CA SER A 9 0.57 -6.12 -11.08
C SER A 9 -0.05 -7.21 -11.97
N SER A 10 0.13 -8.49 -11.61
CA SER A 10 -0.53 -9.63 -12.27
C SER A 10 -2.06 -9.65 -12.13
N ALA A 11 -2.61 -8.97 -11.12
CA ALA A 11 -4.05 -8.73 -10.95
C ALA A 11 -4.51 -7.43 -11.64
N GLY A 12 -3.60 -6.72 -12.31
CA GLY A 12 -3.82 -5.46 -13.01
C GLY A 12 -3.60 -4.21 -12.15
N ALA A 13 -3.02 -4.34 -10.95
CA ALA A 13 -2.64 -3.19 -10.14
C ALA A 13 -1.52 -2.40 -10.82
N ALA A 14 -1.49 -1.09 -10.60
CA ALA A 14 -0.43 -0.23 -11.10
C ALA A 14 0.02 0.73 -10.00
N LEU A 15 1.32 0.98 -9.94
CA LEU A 15 1.85 2.12 -9.19
C LEU A 15 1.49 3.41 -9.93
N VAL A 16 0.83 4.33 -9.26
CA VAL A 16 0.32 5.59 -9.82
C VAL A 16 1.24 6.75 -9.47
N LEU A 17 1.73 6.74 -8.23
CA LEU A 17 2.60 7.77 -7.69
C LEU A 17 3.50 7.13 -6.63
N ALA A 18 4.73 7.62 -6.54
CA ALA A 18 5.61 7.40 -5.40
C ALA A 18 6.45 8.68 -5.19
N THR A 19 6.63 9.10 -3.94
CA THR A 19 7.42 10.29 -3.60
C THR A 19 8.92 10.03 -3.58
N SER A 20 9.34 8.77 -3.52
CA SER A 20 10.74 8.34 -3.64
C SER A 20 10.90 7.38 -4.80
N SER A 21 12.02 7.51 -5.51
CA SER A 21 12.39 6.63 -6.61
C SER A 21 13.89 6.35 -6.54
N ASP A 22 14.23 5.19 -5.98
CA ASP A 22 15.59 4.65 -5.95
C ASP A 22 15.79 3.70 -7.15
N GLU A 23 16.92 3.77 -7.85
CA GLU A 23 17.16 2.93 -9.03
C GLU A 23 17.29 1.43 -8.71
N GLN A 24 17.77 1.08 -7.51
CA GLN A 24 17.94 -0.30 -7.06
C GLN A 24 16.69 -0.83 -6.36
N HIS A 25 15.91 0.07 -5.76
CA HIS A 25 14.68 -0.22 -5.02
C HIS A 25 13.50 0.60 -5.54
N PRO A 26 13.13 0.42 -6.83
CA PRO A 26 12.09 1.21 -7.47
C PRO A 26 10.71 0.91 -6.87
N ALA A 27 9.79 1.87 -6.99
CA ALA A 27 8.49 1.79 -6.34
C ALA A 27 7.57 0.69 -6.93
N GLU A 28 7.85 0.24 -8.15
CA GLU A 28 7.19 -0.89 -8.81
C GLU A 28 7.37 -2.21 -8.04
N ASN A 29 8.41 -2.31 -7.21
CA ASN A 29 8.64 -3.46 -6.33
C ASN A 29 7.50 -3.66 -5.31
N VAL A 30 6.69 -2.63 -5.04
CA VAL A 30 5.51 -2.76 -4.16
C VAL A 30 4.44 -3.68 -4.76
N VAL A 31 4.36 -3.76 -6.09
CA VAL A 31 3.29 -4.48 -6.82
C VAL A 31 3.77 -5.71 -7.57
N ASP A 32 5.04 -6.10 -7.44
CA ASP A 32 5.63 -7.22 -8.19
C ASP A 32 5.35 -8.59 -7.57
N GLY A 33 4.99 -8.64 -6.28
CA GLY A 33 4.69 -9.85 -5.53
C GLY A 33 5.92 -10.66 -5.08
N SER A 34 7.12 -10.11 -5.23
CA SER A 34 8.37 -10.72 -4.79
C SER A 34 8.69 -10.31 -3.35
N SER A 35 9.14 -11.26 -2.53
CA SER A 35 9.63 -10.98 -1.18
C SER A 35 11.12 -10.60 -1.15
N GLU A 36 11.79 -10.62 -2.30
CA GLU A 36 13.23 -10.32 -2.44
C GLU A 36 13.48 -8.87 -2.88
N THR A 37 12.44 -8.18 -3.35
CA THR A 37 12.47 -6.79 -3.80
C THR A 37 11.65 -5.92 -2.86
N PHE A 38 11.98 -4.63 -2.82
CA PHE A 38 11.28 -3.65 -1.98
C PHE A 38 11.45 -2.24 -2.55
N TRP A 39 10.55 -1.35 -2.16
CA TRP A 39 10.69 0.09 -2.35
C TRP A 39 11.36 0.72 -1.12
N THR A 40 12.25 1.69 -1.32
CA THR A 40 12.81 2.48 -0.21
C THR A 40 12.61 3.98 -0.41
N THR A 41 12.49 4.68 0.71
CA THR A 41 12.47 6.14 0.75
C THR A 41 13.90 6.69 0.62
N THR A 42 14.10 7.76 -0.14
CA THR A 42 15.43 8.38 -0.37
C THR A 42 15.55 9.80 0.17
N GLY A 43 14.56 10.30 0.90
CA GLY A 43 14.50 11.70 1.32
C GLY A 43 13.80 11.95 2.66
N MET A 44 13.23 13.14 2.77
CA MET A 44 12.52 13.62 3.97
C MET A 44 11.07 13.12 3.99
N PHE A 45 10.53 12.97 5.20
CA PHE A 45 9.15 12.53 5.44
C PHE A 45 8.14 13.70 5.37
N PRO A 46 6.85 13.43 5.11
CA PRO A 46 6.24 12.11 4.86
C PRO A 46 6.58 11.56 3.47
N GLN A 47 6.54 10.23 3.33
CA GLN A 47 6.70 9.56 2.04
C GLN A 47 5.44 8.78 1.72
N GLU A 48 5.03 8.76 0.46
CA GLU A 48 3.82 8.07 0.04
C GLU A 48 3.97 7.37 -1.30
N PHE A 49 3.13 6.35 -1.48
CA PHE A 49 2.84 5.76 -2.78
C PHE A 49 1.36 5.48 -2.94
N ILE A 50 0.90 5.45 -4.19
CA ILE A 50 -0.48 5.20 -4.56
C ILE A 50 -0.53 3.99 -5.48
N ILE A 51 -1.34 2.99 -5.12
CA ILE A 51 -1.66 1.85 -5.98
C ILE A 51 -3.06 2.06 -6.57
N GLY A 52 -3.14 2.03 -7.89
CA GLY A 52 -4.38 2.00 -8.65
C GLY A 52 -4.79 0.56 -9.00
N PHE A 53 -6.08 0.27 -8.91
CA PHE A 53 -6.67 -1.00 -9.30
C PHE A 53 -7.34 -0.88 -10.69
N PRO A 54 -7.38 -1.96 -11.47
CA PRO A 54 -7.92 -1.92 -12.84
C PRO A 54 -9.45 -1.72 -12.85
N LYS A 55 -10.09 -1.87 -11.69
CA LYS A 55 -11.52 -1.69 -11.46
C LYS A 55 -11.75 -1.47 -9.97
N CYS A 56 -12.98 -1.12 -9.65
CA CYS A 56 -13.51 -1.19 -8.29
C CYS A 56 -13.34 -2.60 -7.68
N VAL A 57 -12.48 -2.73 -6.67
CA VAL A 57 -12.24 -3.99 -5.95
C VAL A 57 -12.88 -3.98 -4.56
N LYS A 58 -13.02 -5.18 -3.99
CA LYS A 58 -13.42 -5.37 -2.59
C LYS A 58 -12.21 -5.86 -1.81
N ILE A 59 -11.72 -5.05 -0.89
CA ILE A 59 -10.62 -5.38 0.03
C ILE A 59 -11.21 -5.68 1.40
N SER A 60 -10.91 -6.85 1.95
CA SER A 60 -11.33 -7.26 3.29
C SER A 60 -10.17 -7.25 4.30
N LYS A 61 -8.94 -7.23 3.80
CA LYS A 61 -7.71 -7.30 4.59
C LYS A 61 -6.60 -6.62 3.81
N VAL A 62 -5.77 -5.86 4.51
CA VAL A 62 -4.49 -5.35 4.01
C VAL A 62 -3.40 -5.99 4.84
N ALA A 63 -2.40 -6.56 4.18
CA ALA A 63 -1.21 -7.11 4.83
C ALA A 63 0.00 -6.28 4.38
N ILE A 64 0.84 -5.88 5.33
CA ILE A 64 1.99 -5.02 5.06
C ILE A 64 3.24 -5.67 5.63
N GLN A 65 4.29 -5.65 4.82
CA GLN A 65 5.63 -6.07 5.18
C GLN A 65 6.55 -4.86 4.97
N SER A 66 7.18 -4.39 6.04
CA SER A 66 8.00 -3.17 6.00
C SER A 66 9.17 -3.23 6.97
N TYR A 67 10.10 -2.30 6.80
CA TYR A 67 11.19 -2.06 7.74
C TYR A 67 11.23 -0.58 8.12
N LEU A 68 11.51 -0.30 9.39
CA LEU A 68 11.76 1.05 9.93
C LEU A 68 10.59 2.05 9.80
N VAL A 69 9.40 1.60 9.40
CA VAL A 69 8.22 2.47 9.37
C VAL A 69 7.78 2.74 10.81
N ARG A 70 7.54 4.01 11.14
CA ARG A 70 7.10 4.43 12.48
C ARG A 70 5.60 4.58 12.57
N THR A 71 5.04 5.36 11.65
CA THR A 71 3.62 5.61 11.56
C THR A 71 3.20 5.30 10.15
N LEU A 72 2.18 4.48 10.02
CA LEU A 72 1.59 4.11 8.75
C LEU A 72 0.17 4.65 8.70
N ARG A 73 -0.12 5.41 7.64
CA ARG A 73 -1.50 5.78 7.29
C ARG A 73 -1.88 5.12 5.98
N ILE A 74 -3.09 4.58 5.94
CA ILE A 74 -3.67 3.98 4.74
C ILE A 74 -4.95 4.73 4.42
N GLU A 75 -4.99 5.32 3.23
CA GLU A 75 -6.15 6.01 2.70
C GLU A 75 -6.67 5.29 1.45
N ARG A 76 -7.96 5.48 1.14
CA ARG A 76 -8.59 4.90 -0.05
C ARG A 76 -9.30 5.96 -0.87
N SER A 77 -9.41 5.73 -2.18
CA SER A 77 -10.31 6.49 -3.04
C SER A 77 -11.18 5.56 -3.90
N VAL A 78 -12.40 6.01 -4.15
CA VAL A 78 -13.37 5.37 -5.06
C VAL A 78 -13.53 6.15 -6.39
N SER A 79 -12.83 7.28 -6.51
CA SER A 79 -12.83 8.15 -7.71
C SER A 79 -12.07 7.50 -8.86
N GLU A 80 -12.38 7.88 -10.10
CA GLU A 80 -11.63 7.40 -11.29
C GLU A 80 -10.21 7.94 -11.34
N ASP A 81 -10.00 9.12 -10.76
CA ASP A 81 -8.70 9.77 -10.56
C ASP A 81 -8.21 9.61 -9.11
N PRO A 82 -6.89 9.68 -8.85
CA PRO A 82 -6.32 9.55 -7.50
C PRO A 82 -6.57 10.81 -6.66
N VAL A 83 -7.84 11.05 -6.31
CA VAL A 83 -8.32 12.20 -5.55
C VAL A 83 -9.40 11.78 -4.55
N GLY A 84 -9.71 12.64 -3.58
CA GLY A 84 -10.80 12.39 -2.62
C GLY A 84 -10.52 11.20 -1.70
N PHE A 85 -9.29 11.09 -1.22
CA PHE A 85 -8.88 10.02 -0.32
C PHE A 85 -9.54 10.16 1.06
N GLU A 86 -9.99 9.02 1.59
CA GLU A 86 -10.53 8.87 2.94
C GLU A 86 -9.62 7.95 3.75
N GLU A 87 -9.30 8.37 4.97
CA GLU A 87 -8.52 7.55 5.90
C GLU A 87 -9.25 6.24 6.25
N CYS A 88 -8.52 5.14 6.19
CA CYS A 88 -8.98 3.82 6.59
C CYS A 88 -8.34 3.37 7.90
N ILE A 89 -7.02 3.55 7.99
CA ILE A 89 -6.17 3.07 9.06
C ILE A 89 -5.10 4.12 9.31
N GLU A 90 -4.84 4.43 10.57
CA GLU A 90 -3.63 5.10 11.02
C GLU A 90 -3.07 4.28 12.19
N LYS A 91 -1.78 3.93 12.12
CA LYS A 91 -1.16 3.01 13.08
C LYS A 91 0.31 3.31 13.28
N ASP A 92 0.70 3.49 14.54
CA ASP A 92 2.09 3.41 14.95
C ASP A 92 2.54 1.94 15.01
N LEU A 93 3.67 1.68 14.35
CA LEU A 93 4.31 0.39 14.23
C LEU A 93 5.43 0.27 15.25
N GLU A 94 5.60 -0.94 15.79
CA GLU A 94 6.70 -1.21 16.70
C GLU A 94 8.03 -1.09 15.94
N HIS A 95 8.97 -0.35 16.52
CA HIS A 95 10.32 -0.27 15.98
C HIS A 95 11.06 -1.57 16.28
N THR A 96 11.44 -2.29 15.24
CA THR A 96 12.20 -3.53 15.36
C THR A 96 13.49 -3.45 14.56
N GLU A 97 14.64 -3.35 15.25
CA GLU A 97 15.94 -3.31 14.59
C GLU A 97 16.24 -4.61 13.83
N GLY A 98 16.46 -4.50 12.52
CA GLY A 98 16.82 -5.63 11.67
C GLY A 98 15.74 -6.71 11.51
N GLN A 99 14.52 -6.50 12.03
CA GLN A 99 13.40 -7.43 11.88
C GLN A 99 12.30 -6.84 11.01
N LEU A 100 11.68 -7.70 10.21
CA LEU A 100 10.57 -7.34 9.33
C LEU A 100 9.32 -7.05 10.16
N GLN A 101 8.74 -5.88 9.97
CA GLN A 101 7.43 -5.52 10.52
C GLN A 101 6.37 -6.20 9.65
N LYS A 102 5.47 -6.97 10.29
CA LYS A 102 4.38 -7.67 9.61
C LYS A 102 3.06 -7.29 10.25
N GLU A 103 2.28 -6.50 9.54
CA GLU A 103 0.96 -6.09 10.02
C GLU A 103 -0.15 -6.63 9.14
N GLU A 104 -1.27 -6.93 9.79
CA GLU A 104 -2.49 -7.35 9.11
C GLU A 104 -3.67 -6.55 9.64
N PHE A 105 -4.28 -5.77 8.74
CA PHE A 105 -5.39 -4.91 9.08
C PHE A 105 -6.69 -5.48 8.48
N PRO A 106 -7.66 -5.90 9.31
CA PRO A 106 -8.98 -6.25 8.82
C PRO A 106 -9.73 -4.96 8.44
N VAL A 107 -9.96 -4.74 7.16
CA VAL A 107 -10.67 -3.56 6.66
C VAL A 107 -12.17 -3.82 6.80
N SER A 108 -12.70 -3.61 8.02
CA SER A 108 -14.00 -4.16 8.44
C SER A 108 -15.17 -3.19 8.32
N ILE A 109 -14.95 -1.88 8.15
CA ILE A 109 -16.01 -0.88 8.41
C ILE A 109 -16.71 -0.35 7.15
N TYR A 110 -16.19 -0.63 5.95
CA TYR A 110 -16.84 -0.26 4.68
C TYR A 110 -16.73 -1.37 3.64
N SER A 111 -17.35 -2.53 3.92
CA SER A 111 -17.53 -3.60 2.93
C SER A 111 -18.50 -3.22 1.77
N LEU A 112 -18.55 -1.94 1.41
CA LEU A 112 -19.18 -1.44 0.21
C LEU A 112 -18.12 -1.39 -0.89
N ARG A 113 -18.32 -2.25 -1.89
CA ARG A 113 -17.62 -2.31 -3.18
C ARG A 113 -17.17 -0.92 -3.61
N GLN A 114 -15.94 -0.73 -4.11
CA GLN A 114 -15.49 0.38 -5.01
C GLN A 114 -14.13 1.02 -4.69
N GLN A 115 -13.14 0.32 -4.12
CA GLN A 115 -11.79 0.92 -4.05
C GLN A 115 -11.15 0.94 -5.44
N ARG A 116 -10.63 2.10 -5.85
CA ARG A 116 -9.84 2.30 -7.07
C ARG A 116 -8.40 2.66 -6.77
N PHE A 117 -8.17 3.40 -5.68
CA PHE A 117 -6.83 3.73 -5.23
C PHE A 117 -6.68 3.45 -3.75
N MET A 118 -5.47 3.07 -3.38
CA MET A 118 -5.01 3.04 -2.00
C MET A 118 -3.74 3.88 -1.93
N LYS A 119 -3.61 4.68 -0.88
CA LYS A 119 -2.45 5.51 -0.60
C LYS A 119 -1.87 5.08 0.73
N TRP A 120 -0.54 4.98 0.79
CA TRP A 120 0.20 4.66 2.01
C TRP A 120 1.11 5.82 2.34
N ASP A 121 0.96 6.42 3.51
CA ASP A 121 1.93 7.38 4.07
C ASP A 121 2.80 6.65 5.10
N VAL A 122 4.12 6.69 4.89
CA VAL A 122 5.16 6.06 5.71
C VAL A 122 6.21 7.07 6.16
#